data_AF-A0A812X7Y5-F1
#
_entry.id   AF-A0A812X7Y5-F1
#
_cell.length_a   1.000
_cell.length_b   1.000
_cell.length_c   1.000
_cell.angle_alpha   90.00
_cell.angle_beta   90.00
_cell.angle_gamma   90.00
#
_symmetry.space_group_name_H-M   'P 1'
#
loop_
_entity.id
_entity.type
_entity.pdbx_description
1 polymer ?
#
loop_
_entity_poly.entity_id
_entity_poly.type
_entity_poly.pdbx_seq_one_letter_code
_entity_poly.pdbx_strand_id
1 'polypeptide(L)'
;MEPSEKQRSSESWSKILDAARRDPGWPAGPVALKMGRPTLEGSAGIFRYEDTAGTVAAMRKALRAAIIAAGGEPAEGGGDRSKAKPPSGTPEGEPAPHIPDIVHSTVLRWTAEPADRAAAQEAFAQVAESWEHLEIIATAPRAVFEDIPYMHIPDDAEHTWWRSA
;
A
#
# COMPACT_ATOMS: atom_id res chain seq x y z
N MET A 1 12.76 5.07 13.82
CA MET A 1 11.85 6.02 14.48
C MET A 1 11.76 5.67 15.95
N GLU A 2 11.98 6.62 16.84
CA GLU A 2 11.94 6.40 18.29
C GLU A 2 10.52 6.02 18.75
N PRO A 3 10.34 5.27 19.85
CA PRO A 3 9.01 4.85 20.32
C PRO A 3 8.01 6.02 20.50
N SER A 4 8.48 7.16 21.01
CA SER A 4 7.66 8.37 21.18
C SER A 4 7.24 9.04 19.87
N GLU A 5 8.00 8.82 18.79
CA GLU A 5 7.67 9.31 17.45
C GLU A 5 6.63 8.39 16.80
N LYS A 6 6.83 7.06 16.88
CA LYS A 6 5.84 6.05 16.45
C LYS A 6 4.49 6.31 17.10
N GLN A 7 4.47 6.58 18.40
CA GLN A 7 3.22 6.88 19.11
C GLN A 7 2.52 8.14 18.57
N ARG A 8 3.23 9.27 18.43
CA ARG A 8 2.65 10.52 17.91
C ARG A 8 2.13 10.37 16.47
N SER A 9 2.89 9.68 15.62
CA SER A 9 2.47 9.33 14.26
C SER A 9 1.17 8.51 14.30
N SER A 10 1.13 7.43 15.08
CA SER A 10 -0.06 6.60 15.21
C SER A 10 -1.29 7.37 15.68
N GLU A 11 -1.15 8.25 16.67
CA GLU A 11 -2.25 9.07 17.19
C GLU A 11 -2.78 10.05 16.14
N SER A 12 -1.89 10.69 15.38
CA SER A 12 -2.26 11.61 14.29
C SER A 12 -2.97 10.86 13.16
N TRP A 13 -2.36 9.78 12.67
CA TRP A 13 -2.87 9.01 11.54
C TRP A 13 -4.11 8.21 11.88
N SER A 14 -4.27 7.69 13.10
CA SER A 14 -5.49 6.96 13.50
C SER A 14 -6.74 7.80 13.31
N LYS A 15 -6.68 9.12 13.61
CA LYS A 15 -7.83 10.03 13.40
C LYS A 15 -8.20 10.15 11.92
N ILE A 16 -7.20 10.22 11.04
CA ILE A 16 -7.38 10.32 9.59
C ILE A 16 -7.94 9.01 9.04
N LEU A 17 -7.36 7.87 9.44
CA LEU A 17 -7.80 6.54 9.03
C LEU A 17 -9.22 6.24 9.52
N ASP A 18 -9.55 6.62 10.75
CA ASP A 18 -10.90 6.51 11.28
C ASP A 18 -11.88 7.40 10.53
N ALA A 19 -11.50 8.62 10.17
CA ALA A 19 -12.34 9.52 9.37
C ALA A 19 -12.59 8.92 7.97
N ALA A 20 -11.56 8.39 7.31
CA ALA A 20 -11.70 7.69 6.05
C ALA A 20 -12.63 6.47 6.16
N ARG A 21 -12.49 5.67 7.23
CA ARG A 21 -13.34 4.49 7.49
C ARG A 21 -14.81 4.86 7.67
N ARG A 22 -15.09 6.02 8.27
CA ARG A 22 -16.46 6.51 8.48
C ARG A 22 -17.09 7.12 7.22
N ASP A 23 -16.33 7.28 6.14
CA ASP A 23 -16.88 7.77 4.87
C ASP A 23 -17.98 6.80 4.38
N PRO A 24 -19.17 7.29 3.97
CA PRO A 24 -20.24 6.42 3.48
C PRO A 24 -19.87 5.61 2.23
N GLY A 25 -18.86 6.03 1.48
CA GLY A 25 -18.30 5.31 0.34
C GLY A 25 -17.25 4.26 0.74
N TRP A 26 -16.90 4.14 2.03
CA TRP A 26 -16.02 3.08 2.51
C TRP A 26 -16.69 1.70 2.36
N PRO A 27 -16.07 0.73 1.69
CA PRO A 27 -16.68 -0.58 1.50
C PRO A 27 -16.86 -1.36 2.81
N ALA A 28 -18.04 -1.97 3.00
CA ALA A 28 -18.38 -2.74 4.20
C ALA A 28 -17.96 -4.23 4.13
N GLY A 29 -17.62 -4.73 2.94
CA GLY A 29 -17.27 -6.12 2.69
C GLY A 29 -15.77 -6.35 2.45
N PRO A 30 -15.35 -7.62 2.36
CA PRO A 30 -13.98 -7.94 1.99
C PRO A 30 -13.64 -7.45 0.57
N VAL A 31 -12.35 -7.25 0.32
CA VAL A 31 -11.82 -6.87 -0.99
C VAL A 31 -11.55 -8.14 -1.79
N ALA A 32 -12.30 -8.36 -2.86
CA ALA A 32 -12.00 -9.38 -3.84
C ALA A 32 -10.96 -8.85 -4.84
N LEU A 33 -9.84 -9.53 -4.94
CA LEU A 33 -8.73 -9.18 -5.82
C LEU A 33 -8.43 -10.36 -6.74
N LYS A 34 -8.20 -10.09 -8.02
CA LYS A 34 -7.71 -11.10 -8.95
C LYS A 34 -6.21 -10.93 -9.15
N MET A 35 -5.43 -11.92 -8.75
CA MET A 35 -3.98 -11.91 -8.92
C MET A 35 -3.63 -12.18 -10.39
N GLY A 36 -2.96 -11.23 -11.01
CA GLY A 36 -2.40 -11.35 -12.35
C GLY A 36 -1.13 -12.20 -12.35
N ARG A 37 -0.63 -12.49 -13.56
CA ARG A 37 0.67 -13.18 -13.74
C ARG A 37 1.82 -12.38 -13.13
N PRO A 38 2.89 -13.04 -12.66
CA PRO A 38 4.06 -12.33 -12.16
C PRO A 38 4.76 -11.57 -13.30
N THR A 39 5.29 -10.39 -13.01
CA THR A 39 6.14 -9.61 -13.91
C THR A 39 7.43 -9.23 -13.23
N LEU A 40 8.49 -9.01 -14.03
CA LEU A 40 9.76 -8.46 -13.57
C LEU A 40 9.88 -7.00 -14.03
N GLU A 41 9.95 -6.07 -13.08
CA GLU A 41 10.04 -4.63 -13.33
C GLU A 41 11.26 -4.04 -12.62
N GLY A 42 12.30 -3.72 -13.40
CA GLY A 42 13.59 -3.30 -12.88
C GLY A 42 14.20 -4.38 -11.99
N SER A 43 14.32 -4.09 -10.69
CA SER A 43 14.83 -5.02 -9.67
C SER A 43 13.73 -5.73 -8.86
N ALA A 44 12.46 -5.67 -9.27
CA ALA A 44 11.35 -6.22 -8.50
C ALA A 44 10.52 -7.23 -9.31
N GLY A 45 10.33 -8.41 -8.75
CA GLY A 45 9.30 -9.36 -9.15
C GLY A 45 7.98 -9.02 -8.46
N ILE A 46 6.92 -8.78 -9.24
CA ILE A 46 5.63 -8.31 -8.72
C ILE A 46 4.47 -9.17 -9.22
N PHE A 47 3.45 -9.32 -8.38
CA PHE A 47 2.11 -9.71 -8.78
C PHE A 47 1.22 -8.46 -8.74
N ARG A 48 0.63 -8.09 -9.88
CA ARG A 48 -0.40 -7.05 -9.92
C ARG A 48 -1.76 -7.66 -9.60
N TYR A 49 -2.57 -6.92 -8.87
CA TYR A 49 -3.95 -7.30 -8.60
C TYR A 49 -4.90 -6.41 -9.39
N GLU A 50 -5.94 -7.03 -9.91
CA GLU A 50 -7.11 -6.33 -10.40
C GLU A 50 -8.12 -6.20 -9.25
N ASP A 51 -8.49 -4.96 -8.94
CA ASP A 51 -9.57 -4.61 -8.00
C ASP A 51 -10.90 -4.66 -8.74
N THR A 52 -11.45 -5.87 -8.87
CA THR A 52 -12.61 -6.16 -9.74
C THR A 52 -13.88 -5.44 -9.32
N ALA A 53 -14.03 -5.13 -8.02
CA ALA A 53 -15.17 -4.43 -7.45
C ALA A 53 -14.94 -2.93 -7.23
N GLY A 54 -13.73 -2.41 -7.49
CA GLY A 54 -13.37 -1.02 -7.21
C GLY A 54 -13.30 -0.68 -5.71
N THR A 55 -13.16 -1.70 -4.86
CA THR A 55 -13.17 -1.60 -3.40
C THR A 55 -11.94 -0.84 -2.90
N VAL A 56 -10.75 -1.15 -3.43
CA VAL A 56 -9.51 -0.42 -3.12
C VAL A 56 -9.59 1.01 -3.64
N ALA A 57 -10.14 1.21 -4.84
CA ALA A 57 -10.33 2.55 -5.39
C ALA A 57 -11.25 3.43 -4.50
N ALA A 58 -12.34 2.85 -3.97
CA ALA A 58 -13.22 3.53 -3.02
C ALA A 58 -12.51 3.88 -1.70
N MET A 59 -11.74 2.94 -1.13
CA MET A 59 -10.94 3.20 0.09
C MET A 59 -9.91 4.31 -0.13
N ARG A 60 -9.22 4.33 -1.28
CA ARG A 60 -8.26 5.39 -1.63
C ARG A 60 -8.94 6.75 -1.73
N LYS A 61 -10.13 6.81 -2.33
CA LYS A 61 -10.93 8.04 -2.42
C LYS A 61 -11.31 8.57 -1.03
N ALA A 62 -11.78 7.70 -0.15
CA ALA A 62 -12.12 8.06 1.23
C ALA A 62 -10.88 8.54 2.02
N LEU A 63 -9.75 7.84 1.90
CA LEU A 63 -8.49 8.22 2.53
C LEU A 63 -7.99 9.58 2.05
N ARG A 64 -8.03 9.82 0.74
CA ARG A 64 -7.69 11.11 0.13
C ARG A 64 -8.55 12.23 0.71
N ALA A 65 -9.86 12.04 0.79
CA ALA A 65 -10.77 13.04 1.36
C ALA A 65 -10.45 13.34 2.83
N ALA A 66 -10.16 12.31 3.64
CA ALA A 66 -9.78 12.46 5.04
C ALA A 66 -8.45 13.21 5.21
N ILE A 67 -7.44 12.93 4.38
CA ILE A 67 -6.15 13.65 4.38
C ILE A 67 -6.36 15.13 4.06
N ILE A 68 -7.16 15.45 3.03
CA ILE A 68 -7.49 16.82 2.65
C ILE A 68 -8.23 17.54 3.78
N ALA A 69 -9.20 16.88 4.41
CA ALA A 69 -9.92 17.44 5.56
C ALA A 69 -9.02 17.72 6.77
N ALA A 70 -7.94 16.94 6.93
CA ALA A 70 -6.89 17.19 7.92
C ALA A 70 -5.88 18.28 7.50
N GLY A 71 -6.07 18.93 6.34
CA GLY A 71 -5.24 20.03 5.84
C GLY A 71 -3.96 19.59 5.10
N GLY A 72 -3.87 18.29 4.76
CA GLY A 72 -2.80 17.73 3.93
C GLY A 72 -3.18 17.65 2.45
N GLU A 73 -2.24 17.22 1.62
CA GLU A 73 -2.42 16.99 0.19
C GLU A 73 -1.60 15.75 -0.20
N PRO A 74 -2.22 14.60 -0.53
CA PRO A 74 -1.46 13.41 -0.87
C PRO A 74 -0.91 13.49 -2.30
N ALA A 75 0.28 12.94 -2.53
CA ALA A 75 0.67 12.57 -3.88
C ALA A 75 -0.16 11.36 -4.32
N GLU A 76 -0.60 11.34 -5.58
CA GLU A 76 -1.42 10.25 -6.13
C GLU A 76 -0.68 9.56 -7.28
N GLY A 77 -0.78 8.23 -7.35
CA GLY A 77 -0.20 7.42 -8.42
C GLY A 77 1.31 7.57 -8.56
N GLY A 78 1.80 7.62 -9.80
CA GLY A 78 3.20 7.96 -10.11
C GLY A 78 3.55 9.46 -10.05
N GLY A 79 2.71 10.28 -9.42
CA GLY A 79 2.85 11.73 -9.37
C GLY A 79 4.08 12.24 -8.61
N ASP A 80 4.38 13.52 -8.81
CA ASP A 80 5.50 14.20 -8.17
C ASP A 80 5.28 14.37 -6.66
N ARG A 81 5.99 13.54 -5.87
CA ARG A 81 5.92 13.54 -4.40
C ARG A 81 6.32 14.87 -3.76
N SER A 82 7.06 15.73 -4.46
CA SER A 82 7.46 17.05 -3.92
C SER A 82 6.29 18.03 -3.80
N LYS A 83 5.17 17.75 -4.48
CA LYS A 83 3.96 18.57 -4.44
C LYS A 83 3.00 18.17 -3.31
N ALA A 84 3.26 17.05 -2.65
CA ALA A 84 2.43 16.59 -1.54
C ALA A 84 2.72 17.40 -0.27
N LYS A 85 1.72 17.49 0.59
CA LYS A 85 1.76 18.23 1.86
C LYS A 85 1.31 17.32 3.00
N PRO A 86 2.06 17.23 4.11
CA PRO A 86 1.61 16.48 5.29
C PRO A 86 0.37 17.12 5.92
N PRO A 87 -0.51 16.32 6.56
CA PRO A 87 -1.62 16.83 7.37
C PRO A 87 -1.20 17.82 8.46
N SER A 88 -2.15 18.63 8.93
CA SER A 88 -1.91 19.58 10.02
C SER A 88 -1.64 18.83 11.32
N GLY A 89 -0.59 19.21 12.05
CA GLY A 89 -0.22 18.56 13.32
C GLY A 89 0.57 17.26 13.15
N THR A 90 0.91 16.87 11.92
CA THR A 90 1.91 15.83 11.67
C THR A 90 3.27 16.25 12.24
N PRO A 91 4.01 15.35 12.94
CA PRO A 91 5.36 15.63 13.43
C PRO A 91 6.31 16.16 12.36
N GLU A 92 7.23 17.04 12.76
CA GLU A 92 8.26 17.58 11.86
C GLU A 92 9.14 16.45 11.30
N GLY A 93 9.41 16.51 9.99
CA GLY A 93 10.23 15.52 9.29
C GLY A 93 9.46 14.32 8.75
N GLU A 94 8.18 14.14 9.09
CA GLU A 94 7.38 13.09 8.45
C GLU A 94 7.12 13.42 6.97
N PRO A 95 7.24 12.41 6.08
CA PRO A 95 7.00 12.59 4.66
C PRO A 95 5.52 12.91 4.42
N ALA A 96 5.26 13.71 3.39
CA ALA A 96 3.90 13.91 2.91
C ALA A 96 3.29 12.57 2.43
N PRO A 97 1.98 12.37 2.60
CA PRO A 97 1.34 11.13 2.23
C PRO A 97 1.40 10.84 0.74
N HIS A 98 1.49 9.56 0.40
CA HIS A 98 1.46 9.06 -0.97
C HIS A 98 0.42 7.94 -1.08
N ILE A 99 -0.51 8.08 -2.03
CA ILE A 99 -1.52 7.07 -2.37
C ILE A 99 -1.15 6.51 -3.75
N PRO A 100 -0.43 5.38 -3.83
CA PRO A 100 -0.09 4.77 -5.11
C PRO A 100 -1.37 4.29 -5.82
N ASP A 101 -1.35 4.29 -7.16
CA ASP A 101 -2.44 3.83 -8.03
C ASP A 101 -2.33 2.33 -8.36
N ILE A 102 -1.19 1.70 -8.07
CA ILE A 102 -0.95 0.28 -8.24
C ILE A 102 -1.47 -0.56 -7.05
N VAL A 103 -2.15 -1.66 -7.33
CA VAL A 103 -2.45 -2.72 -6.34
C VAL A 103 -1.54 -3.90 -6.68
N HIS A 104 -0.58 -4.22 -5.82
CA HIS A 104 0.40 -5.28 -6.09
C HIS A 104 0.94 -5.90 -4.81
N SER A 105 1.56 -7.06 -4.95
CA SER A 105 2.50 -7.62 -3.99
C SER A 105 3.85 -7.73 -4.69
N THR A 106 4.88 -7.18 -4.09
CA THR A 106 6.26 -7.52 -4.48
C THR A 106 6.54 -8.90 -3.89
N VAL A 107 6.94 -9.89 -4.71
CA VAL A 107 7.31 -11.24 -4.26
C VAL A 107 8.82 -11.40 -4.11
N LEU A 108 9.57 -10.61 -4.86
CA LEU A 108 11.02 -10.58 -4.80
C LEU A 108 11.51 -9.16 -5.13
N ARG A 109 12.52 -8.69 -4.40
CA ARG A 109 13.22 -7.46 -4.72
C ARG A 109 14.72 -7.69 -4.58
N TRP A 110 15.45 -7.53 -5.68
CA TRP A 110 16.90 -7.48 -5.64
C TRP A 110 17.36 -6.09 -5.17
N THR A 111 18.48 -6.06 -4.46
CA THR A 111 19.13 -4.82 -4.01
C THR A 111 19.59 -3.94 -5.18
N ALA A 112 19.93 -4.55 -6.31
CA ALA A 112 20.21 -3.94 -7.60
C ALA A 112 19.55 -4.76 -8.72
N GLU A 113 19.50 -4.27 -9.96
CA GLU A 113 19.03 -5.11 -11.07
C GLU A 113 19.86 -6.41 -11.16
N PRO A 114 19.24 -7.55 -11.52
CA PRO A 114 19.97 -8.80 -11.71
C PRO A 114 21.09 -8.63 -12.74
N ALA A 115 22.29 -9.13 -12.43
CA ALA A 115 23.44 -9.05 -13.33
C ALA A 115 23.15 -9.71 -14.69
N ASP A 116 22.42 -10.83 -14.67
CA ASP A 116 21.83 -11.44 -15.86
C ASP A 116 20.33 -11.16 -15.92
N ARG A 117 20.00 -9.97 -16.41
CA ARG A 117 18.62 -9.52 -16.57
C ARG A 117 17.83 -10.39 -17.56
N ALA A 118 18.48 -10.92 -18.59
CA ALA A 118 17.82 -11.72 -19.62
C ALA A 118 17.35 -13.06 -19.04
N ALA A 119 18.22 -13.77 -18.32
CA ALA A 119 17.84 -15.01 -17.64
C ALA A 119 16.74 -14.78 -16.60
N ALA A 120 16.79 -13.68 -15.85
CA ALA A 120 15.74 -13.34 -14.88
C ALA A 120 14.38 -13.07 -15.57
N GLN A 121 14.38 -12.37 -16.71
CA GLN A 121 13.17 -12.13 -17.50
C GLN A 121 12.61 -13.43 -18.07
N GLU A 122 13.46 -14.31 -18.59
CA GLU A 122 13.06 -15.62 -19.12
C GLU A 122 12.43 -16.49 -18.02
N ALA A 123 13.04 -16.54 -16.83
CA ALA A 123 12.48 -17.29 -15.71
C ALA A 123 11.10 -16.78 -15.29
N PHE A 124 10.91 -15.45 -15.21
CA PHE A 124 9.59 -14.87 -14.93
C PHE A 124 8.57 -15.14 -16.04
N ALA A 125 9.00 -15.13 -17.31
CA ALA A 125 8.13 -15.46 -18.44
C ALA A 125 7.65 -16.92 -18.38
N GLN A 126 8.54 -17.87 -18.08
CA GLN A 126 8.19 -19.28 -17.92
C GLN A 126 7.16 -19.49 -16.81
N VAL A 127 7.34 -18.85 -15.64
CA VAL A 127 6.37 -18.93 -14.54
C VAL A 127 5.03 -18.30 -14.94
N ALA A 128 5.08 -17.18 -15.68
CA ALA A 128 3.89 -16.49 -16.16
C ALA A 128 3.08 -17.29 -17.20
N GLU A 129 3.71 -18.17 -17.99
CA GLU A 129 3.05 -19.03 -18.97
C GLU A 129 2.17 -20.09 -18.32
N SER A 130 2.63 -20.68 -17.21
CA SER A 130 1.87 -21.66 -16.45
C SER A 130 0.99 -21.03 -15.36
N TRP A 131 0.86 -19.71 -15.33
CA TRP A 131 0.16 -19.01 -14.25
C TRP A 131 -1.35 -19.13 -14.40
N GLU A 132 -1.99 -19.70 -13.38
CA GLU A 132 -3.44 -19.68 -13.23
C GLU A 132 -3.85 -18.52 -12.33
N HIS A 133 -4.88 -17.78 -12.72
CA HIS A 133 -5.36 -16.66 -11.93
C HIS A 133 -5.86 -17.14 -10.56
N LEU A 134 -5.37 -16.46 -9.51
CA LEU A 134 -5.81 -16.69 -8.15
C LEU A 134 -6.75 -15.57 -7.70
N GLU A 135 -7.88 -15.96 -7.11
CA GLU A 135 -8.74 -15.03 -6.40
C GLU A 135 -8.25 -14.91 -4.96
N ILE A 136 -8.02 -13.68 -4.53
CA ILE A 136 -7.59 -13.33 -3.18
C ILE A 136 -8.69 -12.52 -2.52
N ILE A 137 -9.06 -12.93 -1.32
CA ILE A 137 -10.03 -12.21 -0.50
C ILE A 137 -9.28 -11.55 0.65
N ALA A 138 -9.05 -10.24 0.55
CA ALA A 138 -8.47 -9.46 1.65
C ALA A 138 -9.60 -9.00 2.58
N THR A 139 -9.51 -9.38 3.85
CA THR A 139 -10.63 -9.22 4.79
C THR A 139 -10.73 -7.82 5.38
N ALA A 140 -9.60 -7.15 5.62
CA ALA A 140 -9.58 -5.81 6.18
C ALA A 140 -8.22 -5.12 5.98
N PRO A 141 -8.19 -3.79 5.77
CA PRO A 141 -6.95 -3.03 5.83
C PRO A 141 -6.40 -2.90 7.26
N ARG A 142 -5.09 -2.70 7.30
CA ARG A 142 -4.26 -2.56 8.50
C ARG A 142 -3.27 -1.42 8.27
N ALA A 143 -2.88 -0.74 9.34
CA ALA A 143 -1.76 0.19 9.30
C ALA A 143 -0.61 -0.33 10.16
N VAL A 144 0.60 -0.19 9.62
CA VAL A 144 1.85 -0.77 10.13
C VAL A 144 2.94 0.28 10.06
N PHE A 145 4.01 0.11 10.83
CA PHE A 145 5.25 0.87 10.61
C PHE A 145 6.24 -0.03 9.89
N GLU A 146 6.88 0.52 8.88
CA GLU A 146 7.81 -0.23 8.05
C GLU A 146 9.13 0.55 7.95
N ASP A 147 10.19 -0.02 8.53
CA ASP A 147 11.54 0.56 8.49
C ASP A 147 12.35 0.06 7.28
N ILE A 148 11.97 -1.10 6.71
CA ILE A 148 12.52 -1.71 5.48
C ILE A 148 11.32 -2.24 4.69
N PRO A 149 11.23 -2.07 3.36
CA PRO A 149 10.15 -2.62 2.55
C PRO A 149 10.08 -4.16 2.69
N TYR A 150 9.32 -4.63 3.67
CA TYR A 150 8.96 -6.01 3.90
C TYR A 150 7.80 -6.34 2.98
N MET A 151 8.03 -7.36 2.16
CA MET A 151 7.03 -7.84 1.22
C MET A 151 5.81 -8.44 1.92
N HIS A 152 5.98 -8.89 3.17
CA HIS A 152 4.96 -9.48 4.01
C HIS A 152 5.19 -9.09 5.48
N ILE A 153 4.19 -8.48 6.10
CA ILE A 153 4.21 -8.08 7.51
C ILE A 153 3.23 -8.99 8.28
N PRO A 154 3.63 -9.59 9.41
CA PRO A 154 2.72 -10.39 10.23
C PRO A 154 1.48 -9.60 10.69
N ASP A 155 0.29 -10.22 10.64
CA ASP A 155 -0.92 -9.64 11.26
C ASP A 155 -0.96 -9.98 12.76
N ASP A 156 -0.18 -9.24 13.54
CA ASP A 156 -0.16 -9.32 15.00
C ASP A 156 -0.14 -7.92 15.65
N ALA A 157 -0.16 -7.89 16.98
CA ALA A 157 -0.18 -6.66 17.76
C ALA A 157 1.19 -5.95 17.84
N GLU A 158 2.27 -6.63 17.46
CA GLU A 158 3.61 -6.04 17.45
C GLU A 158 3.83 -5.21 16.18
N HIS A 159 3.26 -5.64 15.06
CA HIS A 159 3.47 -5.02 13.75
C HIS A 159 2.33 -4.08 13.32
N THR A 160 1.11 -4.31 13.82
CA THR A 160 -0.07 -3.52 13.46
C THR A 160 -0.46 -2.53 14.55
N TRP A 161 -0.56 -1.24 14.19
CA TRP A 161 -0.98 -0.18 15.12
C TRP A 161 -2.39 0.37 14.86
N TRP A 162 -3.00 0.09 13.71
CA TRP A 162 -4.41 0.42 13.44
C TRP A 162 -5.12 -0.65 12.62
N ARG A 163 -6.41 -0.83 12.88
CA ARG A 163 -7.28 -1.82 12.24
C ARG A 163 -8.60 -1.16 11.87
N SER A 164 -9.14 -1.49 10.69
CA SER A 164 -10.46 -0.99 10.27
C SER A 164 -11.65 -1.73 10.90
N ALA A 165 -11.45 -2.52 11.96
CA ALA A 165 -12.49 -3.28 12.65
C ALA A 165 -13.09 -2.46 13.79
#